data_AF-A0A955I200-F1
#
_entry.id   AF-A0A955I200-F1
#
_cell.length_a   1.000
_cell.length_b   1.000
_cell.length_c   1.000
_cell.angle_alpha   90.00
_cell.angle_beta   90.00
_cell.angle_gamma   90.00
#
_symmetry.space_group_name_H-M   'P 1'
#
loop_
_entity.id
_entity.type
_entity.pdbx_description
1 polymer ?
#
loop_
_entity_poly.entity_id
_entity_poly.type
_entity_poly.pdbx_seq_one_letter_code
_entity_poly.pdbx_strand_id
1 'polypeptide(L)'
;MKLEKRSIITIVPTKPFNFDTTFYKPDHFTTDDHKYERGVRWQTMRWEGEKLGHKYEDKGSMKDPLLSVSVFSKENLTANF
;
A
#
# COMPACT_ATOMS: atom_id res chain seq x y z
N MET A 1 -19.43 -4.20 2.07
CA MET A 1 -19.19 -3.34 0.89
C MET A 1 -18.02 -3.92 0.12
N LYS A 2 -18.15 -4.16 -1.19
CA LYS A 2 -17.09 -4.77 -2.03
C LYS A 2 -16.29 -3.66 -2.71
N LEU A 3 -14.96 -3.70 -2.61
CA LEU A 3 -14.06 -2.80 -3.34
C LEU A 3 -13.51 -3.52 -4.58
N GLU A 4 -13.22 -2.76 -5.62
CA GLU A 4 -12.60 -3.28 -6.84
C GLU A 4 -11.22 -2.65 -7.01
N LYS A 5 -10.29 -3.40 -7.60
CA LYS A 5 -8.96 -2.87 -7.94
C LYS A 5 -9.13 -1.88 -9.10
N ARG A 6 -8.84 -0.61 -8.86
CA ARG A 6 -9.01 0.48 -9.83
C ARG A 6 -7.70 0.86 -10.52
N SER A 7 -6.57 0.76 -9.82
CA SER A 7 -5.28 1.15 -10.39
C SER A 7 -4.13 0.34 -9.79
N ILE A 8 -2.99 0.34 -10.48
CA ILE A 8 -1.71 -0.17 -9.99
C ILE A 8 -0.65 0.92 -10.23
N ILE A 9 0.02 1.31 -9.16
CA ILE A 9 1.09 2.30 -9.18
C ILE A 9 2.39 1.60 -8.84
N THR A 10 3.44 1.91 -9.59
CA THR A 10 4.79 1.44 -9.30
C THR A 10 5.57 2.52 -8.55
N ILE A 11 6.18 2.15 -7.44
CA ILE A 11 7.07 3.04 -6.67
C ILE A 11 8.45 2.39 -6.64
N VAL A 12 9.48 3.19 -6.89
CA VAL A 12 10.88 2.77 -6.81
C VAL A 12 11.52 3.49 -5.62
N PRO A 13 11.62 2.86 -4.44
CA PRO A 13 12.28 3.44 -3.29
C PRO A 13 13.75 3.75 -3.56
N THR A 14 14.33 4.67 -2.78
CA THR A 14 15.78 4.88 -2.82
C THR A 14 16.48 3.71 -2.13
N LYS A 15 17.50 3.14 -2.77
CA LYS A 15 18.30 2.06 -2.20
C LYS A 15 19.26 2.57 -1.10
N PRO A 16 19.50 1.78 -0.03
CA PRO A 16 18.89 0.48 0.26
C PRO A 16 17.48 0.62 0.83
N PHE A 17 16.58 -0.33 0.50
CA PHE A 17 15.22 -0.34 1.04
C PHE A 17 14.78 -1.76 1.41
N ASN A 18 14.30 -1.96 2.64
CA ASN A 18 13.75 -3.25 3.08
C ASN A 18 12.29 -3.06 3.50
N PHE A 19 11.39 -3.71 2.76
CA PHE A 19 9.95 -3.58 2.96
C PHE A 19 9.52 -4.00 4.36
N ASP A 20 9.91 -5.21 4.77
CA ASP A 20 9.48 -5.81 6.02
C ASP A 20 9.89 -4.92 7.20
N THR A 21 11.14 -4.44 7.24
CA THR A 21 11.59 -3.55 8.33
C THR A 21 10.97 -2.16 8.30
N THR A 22 10.48 -1.71 7.12
CA THR A 22 9.82 -0.41 6.97
C THR A 22 8.37 -0.47 7.41
N PHE A 23 7.67 -1.56 7.07
CA PHE A 23 6.23 -1.69 7.27
C PHE A 23 5.83 -2.51 8.49
N TYR A 24 6.72 -3.36 9.02
CA TYR A 24 6.51 -4.06 10.28
C TYR A 24 6.77 -3.11 11.45
N LYS A 25 5.70 -2.57 12.02
CA LYS A 25 5.74 -1.80 13.26
C LYS A 25 5.05 -2.61 14.36
N PRO A 26 5.80 -3.20 15.31
CA PRO A 26 5.18 -3.76 16.51
C PRO A 26 4.66 -2.58 17.35
N ASP A 27 3.39 -2.25 17.18
CA ASP A 27 2.78 -1.10 17.85
C ASP A 27 2.04 -1.54 19.11
N HIS A 28 2.14 -0.74 20.17
CA HIS A 28 1.38 -0.93 21.41
C HIS A 28 -0.06 -0.42 21.25
N PHE A 29 -0.29 0.47 20.28
CA PHE A 29 -1.60 1.02 19.94
C PHE A 29 -1.90 0.76 18.47
N THR A 30 -2.31 -0.47 18.16
CA THR A 30 -2.67 -0.84 16.79
C THR A 30 -3.96 -0.16 16.38
N THR A 31 -3.96 0.46 15.21
CA THR A 31 -5.16 0.91 14.53
C THR A 31 -5.61 -0.16 13.55
N ASP A 32 -6.92 -0.45 13.49
CA ASP A 32 -7.49 -1.47 12.59
C ASP A 32 -7.55 -1.01 11.12
N ASP A 33 -6.94 0.12 10.80
CA ASP A 33 -6.94 0.71 9.45
C ASP A 33 -5.98 0.01 8.50
N HIS A 34 -5.28 -1.02 8.98
CA HIS A 34 -4.13 -1.57 8.31
C HIS A 34 -3.82 -3.02 8.73
N LYS A 35 -3.28 -3.82 7.79
CA LYS A 35 -2.77 -5.17 8.07
C LYS A 35 -1.39 -5.35 7.44
N TYR A 36 -0.48 -5.99 8.17
CA TYR A 36 0.84 -6.35 7.68
C TYR A 36 0.97 -7.86 7.58
N GLU A 37 1.56 -8.32 6.48
CA GLU A 37 2.07 -9.66 6.26
C GLU A 37 3.45 -9.51 5.60
N ARG A 38 4.31 -10.53 5.67
CA ARG A 38 5.64 -10.43 5.08
C ARG A 38 5.55 -10.07 3.59
N GLY A 39 6.24 -9.01 3.18
CA GLY A 39 6.22 -8.47 1.80
C GLY A 39 4.91 -7.83 1.36
N VAL A 40 3.89 -7.72 2.23
CA VAL A 40 2.58 -7.17 1.88
C VAL A 40 2.03 -6.25 2.97
N ARG A 41 1.55 -5.07 2.58
CA ARG A 41 0.87 -4.15 3.48
C ARG A 41 -0.48 -3.77 2.91
N TRP A 42 -1.53 -4.06 3.67
CA TRP A 42 -2.87 -3.51 3.41
C TRP A 42 -3.08 -2.28 4.28
N GLN A 43 -3.65 -1.22 3.72
CA GLN A 43 -3.97 -0.01 4.47
C GLN A 43 -5.16 0.70 3.84
N THR A 44 -6.02 1.30 4.67
CA THR A 44 -7.07 2.21 4.21
C THR A 44 -6.58 3.65 4.27
N MET A 45 -7.03 4.49 3.35
CA MET A 45 -6.68 5.89 3.28
C MET A 45 -7.89 6.70 2.87
N ARG A 46 -8.01 7.91 3.40
CA ARG A 46 -8.92 8.92 2.87
C ARG A 46 -8.11 9.90 2.03
N TRP A 47 -8.42 10.02 0.74
CA TRP A 47 -7.75 10.92 -0.19
C TRP A 47 -8.77 11.82 -0.87
N GLU A 48 -8.62 13.14 -0.75
CA GLU A 48 -9.57 14.14 -1.28
C GLU A 48 -11.05 13.87 -0.95
N GLY A 49 -11.31 13.22 0.18
CA GLY A 49 -12.67 12.84 0.61
C GLY A 49 -13.06 11.41 0.27
N GLU A 50 -12.39 10.77 -0.69
CA GLU A 50 -12.62 9.40 -1.15
C GLU A 50 -11.98 8.36 -0.24
N LYS A 51 -12.64 7.21 -0.07
CA LYS A 51 -12.14 6.08 0.73
C LYS A 51 -11.44 5.08 -0.17
N LEU A 52 -10.13 4.95 0.01
CA LEU A 52 -9.28 4.06 -0.75
C LEU A 52 -8.77 2.91 0.11
N GLY A 53 -8.65 1.74 -0.50
CA GLY A 53 -7.84 0.64 0.00
C GLY A 53 -6.54 0.57 -0.78
N HIS A 54 -5.43 0.35 -0.10
CA HIS A 54 -4.12 0.18 -0.68
C HIS A 54 -3.56 -1.19 -0.33
N LYS A 55 -2.97 -1.84 -1.32
CA LYS A 55 -2.14 -3.02 -1.13
C LYS A 55 -0.77 -2.75 -1.69
N TYR A 56 0.21 -2.59 -0.80
CA TYR A 56 1.62 -2.53 -1.16
C TYR A 56 2.17 -3.95 -1.20
N GLU A 57 2.90 -4.27 -2.25
CA GLU A 57 3.60 -5.54 -2.41
C GLU A 57 5.06 -5.26 -2.74
N ASP A 58 5.97 -5.90 -1.98
CA ASP A 58 7.39 -5.92 -2.30
C ASP A 58 7.62 -6.80 -3.52
N LYS A 59 8.15 -6.22 -4.59
CA LYS A 59 8.48 -6.89 -5.85
C LYS A 59 9.98 -6.82 -6.17
N GLY A 60 10.76 -6.14 -5.32
CA GLY A 60 12.17 -5.90 -5.55
C GLY A 60 13.06 -6.59 -4.54
N SER A 61 14.25 -6.02 -4.38
CA SER A 61 15.25 -6.43 -3.40
C SER A 61 15.85 -5.22 -2.70
N MET A 62 16.63 -5.45 -1.65
CA MET A 62 17.26 -4.36 -0.91
C MET A 62 18.16 -3.44 -1.76
N LYS A 63 18.82 -4.01 -2.78
CA LYS A 63 19.73 -3.27 -3.67
C LYS A 63 19.06 -2.75 -4.94
N ASP A 64 17.90 -3.31 -5.28
CA ASP A 64 17.08 -2.96 -6.44
C ASP A 64 15.60 -2.98 -6.04
N PRO A 65 15.13 -1.96 -5.30
CA PRO A 65 13.82 -1.99 -4.67
C PRO A 65 12.70 -1.61 -5.64
N LEU A 66 11.56 -2.29 -5.53
CA LEU A 66 10.40 -2.07 -6.37
C LEU A 66 9.13 -2.42 -5.60
N LEU A 67 8.19 -1.48 -5.54
CA LEU A 67 6.89 -1.69 -4.92
C LEU A 67 5.79 -1.61 -5.96
N SER A 68 4.83 -2.53 -5.85
CA SER A 68 3.56 -2.45 -6.57
C SER A 68 2.46 -2.08 -5.60
N VAL A 69 1.76 -0.98 -5.86
CA VAL A 69 0.64 -0.49 -5.05
C VAL A 69 -0.65 -0.66 -5.82
N SER A 70 -1.47 -1.63 -5.41
CA SER A 70 -2.84 -1.74 -5.94
C SER A 70 -3.76 -0.81 -5.16
N VAL A 71 -4.49 0.04 -5.89
CA VAL A 71 -5.48 0.96 -5.32
C VAL A 71 -6.87 0.40 -5.56
N PHE A 72 -7.66 0.33 -4.49
CA PHE A 72 -9.01 -0.19 -4.47
C PHE A 72 -9.97 0.93 -4.09
N SER A 73 -11.07 1.03 -4.82
CA SER A 73 -12.16 1.94 -4.49
C SER A 73 -13.50 1.30 -4.84
N LYS A 74 -14.56 1.82 -4.24
CA LYS A 74 -15.93 1.48 -4.63
C LYS A 74 -16.24 2.14 -5.98
N GLU A 75 -15.98 3.43 -6.06
CA GLU A 75 -16.25 4.24 -7.24
C GLU A 75 -15.07 4.15 -8.24
N ASN A 76 -15.30 4.61 -9.47
CA ASN A 76 -14.22 4.80 -10.42
C ASN A 76 -13.36 5.99 -10.00
N LEU A 77 -12.05 5.88 -10.18
CA LEU A 77 -11.12 6.95 -9.86
C LEU A 77 -10.91 7.83 -11.10
N THR A 78 -10.72 9.13 -10.88
CA THR A 78 -10.37 10.08 -11.95
C THR A 78 -8.93 9.86 -12.41
N ALA A 79 -8.38 10.66 -13.32
CA ALA A 79 -6.99 10.47 -13.75
C ALA A 79 -5.96 10.84 -12.66
N ASN A 80 -6.32 11.71 -11.72
CA ASN A 80 -5.42 12.33 -10.74
C ASN A 80 -5.85 12.11 -9.29
N PHE A 81 -6.48 10.96 -9.01
CA PHE A 81 -6.79 10.56 -7.64
C PHE A 81 -5.53 10.29 -6.80
#